data_AF-A0A447JGK9-F1
#
_entry.id   AF-A0A447JGK9-F1
#
_cell.length_a   1.000
_cell.length_b   1.000
_cell.length_c   1.000
_cell.angle_alpha   90.00
_cell.angle_beta   90.00
_cell.angle_gamma   90.00
#
_symmetry.space_group_name_H-M   'P 1'
#
loop_
_entity.id
_entity.type
_entity.pdbx_description
1 polymer ?
#
loop_
_entity_poly.entity_id
_entity_poly.type
_entity_poly.pdbx_seq_one_letter_code
_entity_poly.pdbx_strand_id
1 'polypeptide(L)'
;MRPDEIALQAAGPLPPKLAQLKAELKNVKNIFSVERLDYSKGLPERFLAYEALLENYPQHRGKIRYTQIAPTSRGEVQAYQDIRHQLETEAGRINGKYGQLGWTPLYYLNQHFDRKLLMKIFRYSDVGLVTPVA
;
A
#
# COMPACT_ATOMS: atom_id res chain seq x y z
N MET A 1 13.48 16.05 -12.49
CA MET A 1 14.17 14.77 -12.74
C MET A 1 13.59 14.20 -14.02
N ARG A 2 14.42 13.86 -15.00
CA ARG A 2 13.95 13.44 -16.32
C ARG A 2 13.42 12.00 -16.28
N PRO A 3 12.43 11.62 -17.12
CA PRO A 3 11.88 10.25 -17.16
C PRO A 3 12.96 9.17 -17.31
N ASP A 4 14.02 9.51 -18.04
CA ASP A 4 15.17 8.66 -18.38
C ASP A 4 16.05 8.35 -17.15
N GLU A 5 16.17 9.30 -16.21
CA GLU A 5 16.91 9.11 -14.94
C GLU A 5 16.18 8.16 -13.98
N ILE A 6 14.84 8.09 -14.08
CA ILE A 6 13.99 7.21 -13.28
C ILE A 6 14.16 5.76 -13.74
N ALA A 7 14.23 5.53 -15.07
CA ALA A 7 14.45 4.21 -15.64
C ALA A 7 15.82 3.61 -15.24
N LEU A 8 16.87 4.44 -15.23
CA LEU A 8 18.22 4.01 -14.91
C LEU A 8 18.39 3.64 -13.42
N GLN A 9 17.80 4.42 -12.50
CA GLN A 9 17.84 4.10 -11.06
C GLN A 9 17.05 2.84 -10.69
N ALA A 10 16.09 2.44 -11.52
CA ALA A 10 15.26 1.27 -11.32
C ALA A 10 15.87 -0.04 -11.89
N ALA A 11 16.96 0.02 -12.65
CA ALA A 11 17.56 -1.12 -13.36
C ALA A 11 18.42 -2.07 -12.49
N GLY A 12 18.76 -1.68 -11.25
CA GLY A 12 19.53 -2.52 -10.34
C GLY A 12 18.70 -3.62 -9.65
N PRO A 13 19.32 -4.70 -9.15
CA PRO A 13 18.62 -5.82 -8.51
C PRO A 13 17.68 -5.34 -7.41
N LEU A 14 16.57 -6.07 -7.25
CA LEU A 14 15.62 -5.82 -6.18
C LEU A 14 16.29 -6.11 -4.84
N PRO A 15 16.23 -5.19 -3.86
CA PRO A 15 16.57 -5.49 -2.49
C PRO A 15 15.84 -6.75 -2.00
N PRO A 16 16.44 -7.56 -1.12
CA PRO A 16 15.88 -8.85 -0.70
C PRO A 16 14.40 -8.78 -0.28
N LYS A 17 14.04 -7.73 0.46
CA LYS A 17 12.66 -7.48 0.92
C LYS A 17 11.66 -7.25 -0.24
N LEU A 18 12.11 -6.65 -1.34
CA LEU A 18 11.29 -6.48 -2.54
C LEU A 18 11.26 -7.71 -3.43
N ALA A 19 12.35 -8.47 -3.48
CA ALA A 19 12.35 -9.75 -4.17
C ALA A 19 11.37 -10.73 -3.52
N GLN A 20 11.32 -10.76 -2.18
CA GLN A 20 10.35 -11.53 -1.41
C GLN A 20 8.92 -11.04 -1.68
N LEU A 21 8.68 -9.73 -1.61
CA LEU A 21 7.37 -9.15 -1.93
C LEU A 21 6.92 -9.53 -3.34
N LYS A 22 7.82 -9.47 -4.33
CA LYS A 22 7.54 -9.84 -5.71
C LYS A 22 7.22 -11.34 -5.85
N ALA A 23 7.87 -12.20 -5.07
CA ALA A 23 7.58 -13.63 -5.05
C ALA A 23 6.19 -13.91 -4.46
N GLU A 24 5.83 -13.24 -3.36
CA GLU A 24 4.48 -13.31 -2.76
C GLU A 24 3.39 -12.78 -3.71
N LEU A 25 3.74 -11.82 -4.56
CA LEU A 25 2.84 -11.20 -5.53
C LEU A 25 2.65 -11.98 -6.83
N LYS A 26 3.40 -13.04 -7.10
CA LYS A 26 3.36 -13.74 -8.40
C LYS A 26 1.96 -14.15 -8.86
N ASN A 27 1.05 -14.43 -7.92
CA ASN A 27 -0.30 -14.92 -8.21
C ASN A 27 -1.41 -13.94 -7.78
N VAL A 28 -1.05 -12.75 -7.29
CA VAL A 28 -1.99 -11.79 -6.70
C VAL A 28 -1.70 -10.40 -7.28
N LYS A 29 -2.69 -9.76 -7.88
CA LYS A 29 -2.56 -8.39 -8.36
C LYS A 29 -2.48 -7.44 -7.17
N ASN A 30 -1.46 -6.58 -7.13
CA ASN A 30 -1.32 -5.61 -6.04
C ASN A 30 -1.74 -4.21 -6.46
N ILE A 31 -2.67 -3.64 -5.70
CA ILE A 31 -2.96 -2.21 -5.67
C ILE A 31 -1.94 -1.59 -4.72
N PHE A 32 -1.10 -0.68 -5.22
CA PHE A 32 -0.15 0.05 -4.37
C PHE A 32 -0.55 1.51 -4.24
N SER A 33 -0.51 2.02 -3.01
CA SER A 33 -0.64 3.43 -2.68
C SER A 33 0.47 3.87 -1.73
N VAL A 34 1.06 5.03 -2.00
CA VAL A 34 2.13 5.61 -1.19
C VAL A 34 1.81 7.08 -1.00
N GLU A 35 1.46 7.47 0.22
CA GLU A 35 1.19 8.86 0.57
C GLU A 35 1.52 9.10 2.03
N ARG A 36 1.95 10.31 2.39
CA ARG A 36 2.17 10.64 3.80
C ARG A 36 0.85 10.56 4.54
N LEU A 37 0.93 10.12 5.79
CA LEU A 37 -0.19 10.17 6.71
C LEU A 37 -0.63 11.64 6.80
N ASP A 38 -1.81 11.97 6.28
CA ASP A 38 -2.35 13.32 6.33
C ASP A 38 -3.87 13.18 6.45
N TYR A 39 -4.43 13.81 7.47
CA TYR A 39 -5.84 13.70 7.81
C TYR A 39 -6.77 14.25 6.72
N SER A 40 -6.23 15.02 5.76
CA SER A 40 -6.96 15.55 4.61
C SER A 40 -7.05 14.59 3.40
N LYS A 41 -6.38 13.43 3.43
CA LYS A 41 -6.13 12.61 2.21
C LYS A 41 -7.07 11.44 1.97
N GLY A 42 -8.10 11.30 2.79
CA GLY A 42 -9.17 10.32 2.58
C GLY A 42 -8.69 8.86 2.69
N LEU A 43 -7.66 8.61 3.50
CA LEU A 43 -7.06 7.29 3.70
C LEU A 43 -8.07 6.26 4.26
N PRO A 44 -8.86 6.59 5.30
CA PRO A 44 -9.90 5.69 5.80
C PRO A 44 -10.92 5.31 4.71
N GLU A 45 -11.34 6.27 3.90
CA GLU A 45 -12.30 6.09 2.81
C GLU A 45 -11.76 5.13 1.74
N ARG A 46 -10.44 5.12 1.49
CA ARG A 46 -9.84 4.12 0.58
C ARG A 46 -9.88 2.71 1.16
N PHE A 47 -9.71 2.56 2.47
CA PHE A 47 -9.78 1.25 3.11
C PHE A 47 -11.21 0.72 3.04
N LEU A 48 -12.19 1.60 3.27
CA LEU A 48 -13.62 1.29 3.11
C LEU A 48 -13.99 0.97 1.65
N ALA A 49 -13.46 1.72 0.69
CA ALA A 49 -13.67 1.43 -0.74
C ALA A 49 -13.08 0.07 -1.15
N TYR A 50 -11.90 -0.26 -0.62
CA TYR A 50 -11.30 -1.57 -0.83
C TYR A 50 -12.11 -2.69 -0.17
N GLU A 51 -12.62 -2.47 1.04
CA GLU A 51 -13.56 -3.41 1.67
C GLU A 51 -14.81 -3.59 0.81
N ALA A 52 -15.43 -2.52 0.35
CA ALA A 52 -16.62 -2.57 -0.50
C ALA A 52 -16.36 -3.34 -1.80
N LEU A 53 -15.15 -3.21 -2.38
CA LEU A 53 -14.72 -4.03 -3.52
C LEU A 53 -14.70 -5.52 -3.17
N LEU A 54 -14.14 -5.90 -2.01
CA LEU A 54 -14.09 -7.30 -1.57
C LEU A 54 -15.48 -7.85 -1.19
N GLU A 55 -16.36 -7.02 -0.66
CA GLU A 55 -17.74 -7.36 -0.31
C GLU A 55 -18.56 -7.61 -1.58
N ASN A 56 -18.60 -6.63 -2.49
CA ASN A 56 -19.45 -6.65 -3.68
C ASN A 56 -18.92 -7.58 -4.79
N TYR A 57 -17.63 -7.89 -4.78
CA TYR A 57 -17.00 -8.71 -5.82
C TYR A 57 -16.14 -9.84 -5.22
N PRO A 58 -16.77 -10.88 -4.63
CA PRO A 58 -16.06 -11.99 -3.96
C PRO A 58 -15.04 -12.71 -4.84
N GLN A 59 -15.20 -12.69 -6.18
CA GLN A 59 -14.26 -13.28 -7.13
C GLN A 59 -12.85 -12.70 -7.07
N HIS A 60 -12.67 -11.53 -6.44
CA HIS A 60 -11.37 -10.88 -6.25
C HIS A 60 -10.65 -11.31 -4.97
N ARG A 61 -11.34 -11.94 -4.02
CA ARG A 61 -10.73 -12.46 -2.79
C ARG A 61 -9.68 -13.51 -3.15
N GLY A 62 -8.50 -13.42 -2.53
CA GLY A 62 -7.34 -14.26 -2.87
C GLY A 62 -6.61 -13.89 -4.17
N LYS A 63 -7.13 -12.94 -4.96
CA LYS A 63 -6.57 -12.57 -6.29
C LYS A 63 -6.08 -11.14 -6.35
N ILE A 64 -6.62 -10.26 -5.50
CA ILE A 64 -6.16 -8.88 -5.37
C ILE A 64 -5.66 -8.64 -3.95
N ARG A 65 -4.76 -7.68 -3.81
CA ARG A 65 -4.27 -7.20 -2.52
C ARG A 65 -4.12 -5.69 -2.59
N TYR A 66 -4.32 -5.02 -1.46
CA TYR A 66 -4.04 -3.60 -1.32
C TYR A 66 -2.84 -3.39 -0.40
N THR A 67 -1.88 -2.58 -0.82
CA THR A 67 -0.70 -2.20 -0.04
C THR A 67 -0.64 -0.68 0.06
N GLN A 68 -0.88 -0.17 1.27
CA GLN A 68 -0.75 1.24 1.62
C GLN A 68 0.55 1.47 2.38
N ILE A 69 1.43 2.30 1.84
CA ILE A 69 2.62 2.79 2.51
C ILE A 69 2.35 4.22 2.97
N ALA A 70 2.38 4.45 4.28
CA ALA A 70 2.17 5.75 4.87
C ALA A 70 3.35 6.15 5.75
N PRO A 71 4.42 6.75 5.20
CA PRO A 71 5.54 7.17 6.03
C PRO A 71 5.09 8.23 7.03
N THR A 72 5.52 8.08 8.29
CA THR A 72 5.25 9.04 9.36
C THR A 72 5.67 10.45 8.96
N SER A 73 4.77 11.42 9.12
CA SER A 73 5.11 12.83 9.21
C SER A 73 4.90 13.28 10.66
N ARG A 74 5.97 13.76 11.33
CA ARG A 74 5.96 14.39 12.67
C ARG A 74 5.06 13.67 13.69
N GLY A 75 5.58 12.62 14.33
CA GLY A 75 4.84 11.76 15.28
C GLY A 75 4.37 12.41 16.60
N GLU A 76 4.67 13.69 16.84
CA GLU A 76 4.36 14.41 18.07
C GLU A 76 2.96 15.05 18.07
N VAL A 77 2.27 15.09 16.93
CA VAL A 77 0.97 15.76 16.81
C VAL A 77 -0.15 14.73 16.97
N GLN A 78 -1.00 14.91 17.98
CA GLN A 78 -2.09 14.00 18.37
C GLN A 78 -2.96 13.55 17.18
N ALA A 79 -3.35 14.48 16.30
CA ALA A 79 -4.18 14.19 15.14
C ALA A 79 -3.57 13.13 14.20
N TYR A 80 -2.24 13.04 14.10
CA TYR A 80 -1.56 12.00 13.31
C TYR A 80 -1.56 10.65 14.01
N GLN A 81 -1.55 10.64 15.35
CA GLN A 81 -1.67 9.40 16.11
C GLN A 81 -3.09 8.83 15.99
N ASP A 82 -4.11 9.69 16.01
CA ASP A 82 -5.51 9.28 15.91
C ASP A 82 -5.81 8.63 14.55
N ILE A 83 -5.43 9.28 13.44
CA ILE A 83 -5.62 8.70 12.11
C ILE A 83 -4.79 7.44 11.90
N ARG A 84 -3.58 7.38 12.46
CA ARG A 84 -2.78 6.15 12.43
C ARG A 84 -3.53 5.01 13.13
N HIS A 85 -4.02 5.26 14.34
CA HIS A 85 -4.76 4.26 15.12
C HIS A 85 -6.02 3.81 14.38
N GLN A 86 -6.75 4.74 13.77
CA GLN A 86 -7.90 4.43 12.93
C GLN A 86 -7.53 3.51 11.77
N LEU A 87 -6.46 3.82 11.02
CA LEU A 87 -6.01 3.00 9.89
C LEU A 87 -5.51 1.63 10.32
N GLU A 88 -4.78 1.53 11.44
CA GLU A 88 -4.34 0.25 12.00
C GLU A 88 -5.55 -0.62 12.41
N THR A 89 -6.56 0.00 13.01
CA THR A 89 -7.81 -0.66 13.40
C THR A 89 -8.57 -1.16 12.17
N GLU A 90 -8.78 -0.32 11.15
CA GLU A 90 -9.49 -0.70 9.93
C GLU A 90 -8.72 -1.78 9.15
N ALA A 91 -7.40 -1.68 9.05
CA ALA A 91 -6.58 -2.71 8.43
C ALA A 91 -6.71 -4.04 9.16
N GLY A 92 -6.65 -4.03 10.50
CA GLY A 92 -6.85 -5.22 11.32
C GLY A 92 -8.23 -5.84 11.11
N ARG A 93 -9.29 -5.02 11.11
CA ARG A 93 -10.67 -5.47 10.89
C ARG A 93 -10.87 -6.09 9.51
N ILE A 94 -10.41 -5.44 8.44
CA ILE A 94 -10.51 -5.93 7.06
C ILE A 94 -9.72 -7.24 6.91
N ASN A 95 -8.50 -7.31 7.45
CA ASN A 95 -7.69 -8.52 7.42
C ASN A 95 -8.31 -9.67 8.21
N GLY A 96 -8.92 -9.40 9.37
CA GLY A 96 -9.64 -10.41 10.14
C GLY A 96 -10.90 -10.93 9.44
N LYS A 97 -11.63 -10.05 8.72
CA LYS A 97 -12.86 -10.41 8.02
C LYS A 97 -12.61 -11.20 6.73
N TYR A 98 -11.61 -10.82 5.94
CA TYR A 98 -11.39 -11.40 4.60
C TYR A 98 -10.10 -12.23 4.46
N GLY A 99 -9.18 -12.15 5.42
CA GLY A 99 -7.91 -12.87 5.38
C GLY A 99 -8.08 -14.39 5.26
N GLN A 100 -7.14 -15.02 4.56
CA GLN A 100 -7.10 -16.47 4.36
C GLN A 100 -5.68 -16.98 4.60
N LEU A 101 -5.51 -18.29 4.77
CA LEU A 101 -4.19 -18.89 4.89
C LEU A 101 -3.35 -18.56 3.65
N GLY A 102 -2.25 -17.84 3.83
CA GLY A 102 -1.37 -17.42 2.72
C GLY A 102 -1.83 -16.19 1.95
N TRP A 103 -2.94 -15.53 2.35
CA TRP A 103 -3.39 -14.28 1.73
C TRP A 103 -3.87 -13.26 2.76
N THR A 104 -3.14 -12.15 2.86
CA THR A 104 -3.52 -10.97 3.63
C THR A 104 -4.04 -9.90 2.66
N PRO A 105 -5.31 -9.47 2.78
CA PRO A 105 -5.93 -8.58 1.80
C PRO A 105 -5.36 -7.15 1.85
N LEU A 106 -4.98 -6.65 3.02
CA LEU A 106 -4.54 -5.26 3.21
C LEU A 106 -3.24 -5.18 4.01
N TYR A 107 -2.17 -4.72 3.36
CA TYR A 107 -0.91 -4.38 4.02
C TYR A 107 -0.84 -2.87 4.26
N TYR A 108 -0.96 -2.46 5.51
CA TYR A 108 -0.70 -1.09 5.94
C TYR A 108 0.71 -0.99 6.55
N LEU A 109 1.57 -0.21 5.92
CA LEU A 109 2.98 -0.06 6.29
C LEU A 109 3.27 1.39 6.70
N ASN A 110 3.38 1.62 8.00
CA ASN A 110 3.84 2.88 8.55
C ASN A 110 5.38 2.91 8.66
N GLN A 111 6.07 2.80 7.53
CA GLN A 111 7.53 2.77 7.45
C GLN A 111 8.04 3.77 6.41
N HIS A 112 9.16 4.41 6.72
CA HIS A 112 9.87 5.22 5.74
C HIS A 112 10.60 4.30 4.76
N PHE A 113 10.39 4.52 3.47
CA PHE A 113 11.13 3.84 2.42
C PHE A 113 11.89 4.88 1.60
N ASP A 114 13.15 4.59 1.29
CA ASP A 114 13.94 5.45 0.42
C ASP A 114 13.22 5.65 -0.92
N ARG A 115 13.29 6.87 -1.45
CA ARG A 115 12.66 7.21 -2.73
C ARG A 115 13.07 6.25 -3.86
N LYS A 116 14.35 5.84 -3.90
CA LYS A 116 14.85 4.86 -4.88
C LYS A 116 14.14 3.51 -4.78
N LEU A 117 13.82 3.09 -3.56
CA LEU A 117 13.11 1.85 -3.29
C LEU A 117 11.64 1.94 -3.70
N LEU A 118 10.98 3.07 -3.41
CA LEU A 118 9.62 3.36 -3.85
C LEU A 118 9.51 3.37 -5.39
N MET A 119 10.48 3.96 -6.09
CA MET A 119 10.51 3.93 -7.57
C MET A 119 10.65 2.51 -8.11
N LYS A 120 11.43 1.65 -7.44
CA LYS A 120 11.50 0.23 -7.78
C LYS A 120 10.15 -0.46 -7.52
N ILE A 121 9.49 -0.20 -6.39
CA ILE A 121 8.15 -0.74 -6.09
C ILE A 121 7.16 -0.38 -7.19
N PHE A 122 7.06 0.90 -7.57
CA PHE A 122 6.14 1.37 -8.60
C PHE A 122 6.37 0.72 -9.97
N ARG A 123 7.61 0.40 -10.32
CA ARG A 123 7.94 -0.30 -11.57
C ARG A 123 7.50 -1.77 -11.57
N TYR A 124 7.37 -2.39 -10.40
CA TYR A 124 6.99 -3.80 -10.25
C TYR A 124 5.54 -4.01 -9.79
N SER A 125 4.78 -2.94 -9.57
CA SER A 125 3.36 -2.99 -9.24
C SER A 125 2.49 -3.03 -10.50
N ASP A 126 1.55 -3.96 -10.58
CA ASP A 126 0.62 -4.10 -11.73
C ASP A 126 -0.36 -2.93 -11.85
N VAL A 127 -0.67 -2.26 -10.73
CA VAL A 127 -1.55 -1.08 -10.67
C VAL A 127 -1.01 -0.10 -9.62
N GLY A 128 -0.66 1.11 -10.04
CA GLY A 128 -0.33 2.23 -9.14
C GLY A 128 -1.56 3.11 -8.91
N LEU A 129 -2.11 3.13 -7.70
CA LEU A 129 -3.18 4.04 -7.33
C LEU A 129 -2.57 5.30 -6.71
N VAL A 130 -2.37 6.31 -7.57
CA VAL A 130 -1.97 7.67 -7.18
C VAL A 130 -3.23 8.53 -7.26
N THR A 131 -3.96 8.68 -6.16
CA THR A 131 -5.10 9.60 -6.07
C THR A 131 -4.72 10.83 -5.25
N PRO A 132 -4.07 11.84 -5.85
CA PRO A 132 -3.98 13.14 -5.22
C PRO A 132 -5.38 13.76 -5.29
N VAL A 133 -6.04 13.91 -4.14
CA VAL A 133 -7.12 14.89 -4.04
C VAL A 133 -6.45 16.25 -3.91
N ALA A 134 -6.67 17.07 -4.94
CA ALA A 134 -6.32 18.49 -5.00
C ALA A 134 -7.09 19.26 -3.94
#